data_AF-A0A2G9UVN2-F1
#
_entry.id   AF-A0A2G9UVN2-F1
#
_cell.length_a   1.000
_cell.length_b   1.000
_cell.length_c   1.000
_cell.angle_alpha   90.00
_cell.angle_beta   90.00
_cell.angle_gamma   90.00
#
_symmetry.space_group_name_H-M   'P 1'
#
loop_
_entity.id
_entity.type
_entity.pdbx_description
1 polymer ?
#
loop_
_entity_poly.entity_id
_entity_poly.type
_entity_poly.pdbx_seq_one_letter_code
_entity_poly.pdbx_strand_id
1 'polypeptide(L)'
;MLRDPLRLSLYTFVHAMINHALTLNFFQQMRSKNDWNFLRAATEIERINSDSLKKLRSLVKFSEKIEDAIHSYTQLCITESDYHSFQCQEFLVCQSCSNLSQLYHSCYHMKYHLLKKCEDKLELLGTQHPEFSPEKTVEAARNCRVWLNKIIADYLDIWKKVQSLEP
;
A
#
# COMPACT_ATOMS: atom_id res chain seq x y z
N MET A 1 -0.30 -17.72 16.75
CA MET A 1 -0.89 -18.01 15.42
C MET A 1 -0.14 -17.24 14.33
N LEU A 2 1.14 -17.58 14.11
CA LEU A 2 1.98 -17.11 13.01
C LEU A 2 2.06 -18.25 11.97
N ARG A 3 1.02 -18.45 11.16
CA ARG A 3 0.99 -19.55 10.17
C ARG A 3 0.93 -19.11 8.72
N ASP A 4 1.14 -17.83 8.43
CA ASP A 4 1.29 -17.31 7.07
C ASP A 4 2.58 -16.49 6.97
N PRO A 5 3.61 -16.97 6.26
CA PRO A 5 4.86 -16.25 6.03
C PRO A 5 4.67 -14.88 5.39
N LEU A 6 3.71 -14.75 4.46
CA LEU A 6 3.43 -13.48 3.79
C LEU A 6 2.85 -12.46 4.78
N ARG A 7 1.92 -12.91 5.64
CA ARG A 7 1.37 -12.08 6.71
C ARG A 7 2.47 -11.53 7.63
N LEU A 8 3.45 -12.37 8.01
CA LEU A 8 4.57 -11.95 8.84
C LEU A 8 5.49 -10.96 8.12
N SER A 9 5.78 -11.19 6.84
CA SER A 9 6.55 -10.25 6.02
C SER A 9 5.83 -8.91 5.93
N LEU A 10 4.53 -8.89 5.67
CA LEU A 10 3.76 -7.65 5.59
C LEU A 10 3.72 -6.93 6.94
N TYR A 11 3.48 -7.65 8.04
CA TYR A 11 3.53 -7.08 9.38
C TYR A 11 4.88 -6.40 9.66
N THR A 12 5.99 -7.09 9.37
CA THR A 12 7.34 -6.56 9.56
C THR A 12 7.59 -5.33 8.69
N PHE A 13 7.11 -5.35 7.45
CA PHE A 13 7.21 -4.23 6.51
C PHE A 13 6.41 -3.00 6.99
N VAL A 14 5.17 -3.17 7.42
CA VAL A 14 4.33 -2.09 7.97
C VAL A 14 4.98 -1.48 9.21
N HIS A 15 5.52 -2.30 10.10
CA HIS A 15 6.24 -1.82 11.29
C HIS A 15 7.45 -0.94 10.95
N ALA A 16 8.21 -1.32 9.92
CA ALA A 16 9.31 -0.50 9.43
C ALA A 16 8.78 0.81 8.81
N MET A 17 7.66 0.75 8.08
CA MET A 17 7.07 1.93 7.45
C MET A 17 6.55 2.95 8.45
N ILE A 18 6.06 2.53 9.61
CA ILE A 18 5.67 3.44 10.71
C ILE A 18 6.88 4.25 11.20
N ASN A 19 8.04 3.62 11.36
CA ASN A 19 9.24 4.35 11.77
C ASN A 19 9.73 5.29 10.65
N HIS A 20 9.59 4.89 9.38
CA HIS A 20 9.92 5.74 8.24
C HIS A 20 9.04 6.98 8.12
N ALA A 21 7.74 6.84 8.40
CA ALA A 21 6.80 7.96 8.37
C ALA A 21 7.19 9.12 9.30
N LEU A 22 7.95 8.85 10.37
CA LEU A 22 8.51 9.92 11.20
C LEU A 22 9.83 10.51 10.66
N THR A 23 10.66 9.73 9.97
CA THR A 23 11.97 10.19 9.50
C THR A 23 12.34 9.59 8.14
N LEU A 24 12.57 10.47 7.16
CA LEU A 24 13.00 10.09 5.81
C LEU A 24 14.36 9.33 5.81
N ASN A 25 15.18 9.53 6.84
CA ASN A 25 16.47 8.86 7.00
C ASN A 25 16.38 7.45 7.62
N PHE A 26 15.20 7.01 8.08
CA PHE A 26 15.03 5.72 8.75
C PHE A 26 15.54 4.54 7.91
N PHE A 27 15.27 4.53 6.61
CA PHE A 27 15.71 3.44 5.74
C PHE A 27 17.22 3.38 5.56
N GLN A 28 17.90 4.53 5.54
CA GLN A 28 19.37 4.58 5.49
C GLN A 28 19.97 4.03 6.80
N GLN A 29 19.36 4.33 7.94
CA GLN A 29 19.76 3.81 9.25
C GLN A 29 19.47 2.31 9.41
N MET A 30 18.38 1.80 8.83
CA MET A 30 18.05 0.37 8.85
C MET A 30 19.05 -0.45 8.04
N ARG A 31 19.46 0.04 6.87
CA ARG A 31 20.50 -0.59 6.05
C ARG A 31 21.84 -0.61 6.75
N SER A 32 22.20 0.45 7.48
CA SER A 32 23.45 0.47 8.26
C SER A 32 23.42 -0.42 9.51
N LYS A 33 22.23 -0.69 10.07
CA LYS A 33 22.03 -1.58 11.23
C LYS A 33 21.95 -3.07 10.88
N ASN A 34 22.02 -3.46 9.61
CA ASN A 34 21.91 -4.87 9.17
C ASN A 34 20.67 -5.59 9.71
N ASP A 35 19.50 -4.95 9.69
CA ASP A 35 18.25 -5.63 10.06
C ASP A 35 17.80 -6.59 8.95
N TRP A 36 18.34 -7.81 8.99
CA TRP A 36 18.07 -8.88 8.03
C TRP A 36 16.61 -9.31 7.98
N ASN A 37 15.87 -9.18 9.09
CA ASN A 37 14.46 -9.54 9.14
C ASN A 37 13.62 -8.56 8.33
N PHE A 38 13.92 -7.26 8.47
CA PHE A 38 13.30 -6.24 7.63
C PHE A 38 13.68 -6.42 6.16
N LEU A 39 14.97 -6.59 5.84
CA LEU A 39 15.41 -6.72 4.45
C LEU A 39 14.70 -7.89 3.76
N ARG A 40 14.61 -9.04 4.44
CA ARG A 40 13.86 -10.20 3.93
C ARG A 40 12.37 -9.89 3.73
N ALA A 41 11.74 -9.25 4.70
CA ALA A 41 10.33 -8.87 4.60
C ALA A 41 10.08 -7.89 3.45
N ALA A 42 10.92 -6.87 3.30
CA ALA A 42 10.83 -5.90 2.22
C ALA A 42 11.00 -6.56 0.85
N THR A 43 12.00 -7.42 0.68
CA THR A 43 12.21 -8.18 -0.56
C THR A 43 10.99 -9.05 -0.89
N GLU A 44 10.42 -9.76 0.09
CA GLU A 44 9.26 -10.60 -0.15
C GLU A 44 8.02 -9.79 -0.56
N ILE A 45 7.77 -8.66 0.11
CA ILE A 45 6.63 -7.79 -0.22
C ILE A 45 6.80 -7.12 -1.59
N GLU A 46 8.02 -6.70 -1.93
CA GLU A 46 8.35 -6.19 -3.26
C GLU A 46 8.16 -7.24 -4.35
N ARG A 47 8.58 -8.48 -4.08
CA ARG A 47 8.41 -9.60 -5.00
C ARG A 47 6.93 -9.89 -5.27
N ILE A 48 6.12 -10.08 -4.21
CA ILE A 48 4.68 -10.36 -4.35
C ILE A 48 3.96 -9.24 -5.09
N ASN A 49 4.28 -7.98 -4.79
CA ASN A 49 3.65 -6.85 -5.45
C ASN A 49 4.09 -6.72 -6.93
N SER A 50 5.36 -6.98 -7.23
CA SER A 50 5.88 -7.01 -8.61
C SER A 50 5.25 -8.13 -9.42
N ASP A 51 5.11 -9.33 -8.85
CA ASP A 51 4.45 -10.47 -9.49
C ASP A 51 2.97 -10.17 -9.75
N SER A 52 2.30 -9.49 -8.82
CA SER A 52 0.91 -9.03 -8.98
C SER A 52 0.76 -8.02 -10.12
N LEU A 53 1.67 -7.04 -10.21
CA LEU A 53 1.70 -6.06 -11.31
C LEU A 53 1.93 -6.72 -12.68
N LYS A 54 2.85 -7.69 -12.75
CA LYS A 54 3.12 -8.46 -13.98
C LYS A 54 1.89 -9.25 -14.41
N LYS A 55 1.22 -9.91 -13.48
CA LYS A 55 -0.02 -10.65 -13.77
C LYS A 55 -1.12 -9.72 -14.26
N LEU A 56 -1.36 -8.60 -13.59
CA LEU A 56 -2.38 -7.64 -14.02
C LEU A 56 -2.08 -7.10 -15.43
N ARG A 57 -0.82 -6.77 -15.72
CA ARG A 57 -0.39 -6.35 -17.06
C ARG A 57 -0.56 -7.42 -18.15
N SER A 58 -0.55 -8.71 -17.81
CA SER A 58 -0.83 -9.76 -18.80
C SER A 58 -2.33 -9.91 -19.11
N LEU A 59 -3.20 -9.43 -18.23
CA LEU A 59 -4.66 -9.57 -18.34
C LEU A 59 -5.33 -8.37 -19.03
N VAL A 60 -4.69 -7.20 -19.01
CA VAL A 60 -5.22 -5.99 -19.63
C VAL A 60 -4.11 -5.21 -20.32
N LYS A 61 -4.38 -4.81 -21.56
CA LYS A 61 -3.55 -3.87 -22.31
C LYS A 61 -4.13 -2.47 -22.13
N PHE A 62 -3.62 -1.73 -21.15
CA PHE A 62 -3.96 -0.32 -20.99
C PHE A 62 -3.49 0.48 -22.21
N SER A 63 -4.23 1.52 -22.56
CA SER A 63 -3.70 2.54 -23.45
C SER A 63 -2.61 3.33 -22.72
N GLU A 64 -1.65 3.86 -23.47
CA GLU A 64 -0.54 4.66 -22.90
C GLU A 64 -1.06 5.79 -22.01
N LYS A 65 -2.12 6.49 -22.44
CA LYS A 65 -2.76 7.56 -21.65
C LYS A 65 -3.33 7.08 -20.30
N ILE A 66 -3.97 5.90 -20.27
CA ILE A 66 -4.50 5.34 -19.02
C ILE A 66 -3.35 4.94 -18.10
N GLU A 67 -2.32 4.31 -18.66
CA GLU A 67 -1.17 3.86 -17.88
C GLU A 67 -0.39 5.04 -17.28
N ASP A 68 -0.13 6.07 -18.07
CA ASP A 68 0.50 7.32 -17.62
C ASP A 68 -0.31 7.99 -16.51
N ALA A 69 -1.64 8.03 -16.65
CA ALA A 69 -2.52 8.58 -15.62
C ALA A 69 -2.47 7.75 -14.33
N ILE A 70 -2.54 6.41 -14.41
CA ILE A 70 -2.42 5.55 -13.23
C ILE A 70 -1.08 5.75 -12.53
N HIS A 71 0.02 5.90 -13.27
CA HIS A 71 1.35 6.09 -12.68
C HIS A 71 1.52 7.49 -12.06
N SER A 72 0.93 8.50 -12.69
CA SER A 72 1.06 9.91 -12.26
C SER A 72 0.17 10.27 -11.08
N TYR A 73 -1.06 9.73 -11.03
CA TYR A 73 -2.05 10.11 -10.03
C TYR A 73 -2.20 9.04 -8.95
N THR A 74 -2.01 9.44 -7.70
CA THR A 74 -2.13 8.56 -6.53
C THR A 74 -3.58 8.29 -6.13
N GLN A 75 -4.56 8.88 -6.82
CA GLN A 75 -5.98 8.63 -6.57
C GLN A 75 -6.67 8.13 -7.83
N LEU A 76 -7.52 7.13 -7.67
CA LEU A 76 -8.37 6.58 -8.72
C LEU A 76 -9.77 6.34 -8.16
N CYS A 77 -10.77 6.77 -8.89
CA CYS A 77 -12.18 6.55 -8.59
C CYS A 77 -12.86 5.88 -9.78
N ILE A 78 -13.79 4.95 -9.51
CA ILE A 78 -14.72 4.44 -10.51
C ILE A 78 -16.07 5.07 -10.21
N THR A 79 -16.69 5.67 -11.23
CA THR A 79 -18.02 6.27 -11.16
C THR A 79 -18.83 5.81 -12.37
N GLU A 80 -20.12 5.59 -12.14
CA GLU A 80 -21.13 5.37 -13.20
C GLU A 80 -21.82 6.69 -13.59
N SER A 81 -21.55 7.78 -12.86
CA SER A 81 -22.13 9.10 -13.03
C SER A 81 -21.25 9.98 -13.90
N ASP A 82 -21.87 10.66 -14.86
CA ASP A 82 -21.25 11.70 -15.69
C ASP A 82 -21.11 13.07 -14.96
N TYR A 83 -21.59 13.15 -13.71
CA TYR A 83 -21.50 14.36 -12.88
C TYR A 83 -20.16 14.43 -12.13
N HIS A 84 -19.33 15.41 -12.50
CA HIS A 84 -17.98 15.57 -11.96
C HIS A 84 -17.78 16.99 -11.40
N SER A 85 -17.46 17.09 -10.10
CA SER A 85 -17.14 18.35 -9.41
C SER A 85 -15.63 18.58 -9.25
N PHE A 86 -14.78 17.69 -9.78
CA PHE A 86 -13.33 17.70 -9.56
C PHE A 86 -12.56 17.76 -10.89
N GLN A 87 -11.42 18.45 -10.88
CA GLN A 87 -10.47 18.39 -11.99
C GLN A 87 -9.82 17.01 -12.03
N CYS A 88 -10.26 16.15 -12.95
CA CYS A 88 -9.76 14.78 -13.11
C CYS A 88 -9.54 14.42 -14.58
N GLN A 89 -8.73 13.39 -14.83
CA GLN A 89 -8.65 12.75 -16.14
C GLN A 89 -9.63 11.59 -16.18
N GLU A 90 -10.48 11.57 -17.21
CA GLU A 90 -11.56 10.61 -17.34
C GLU A 90 -11.27 9.61 -18.46
N PHE A 91 -11.57 8.35 -18.18
CA PHE A 91 -11.39 7.25 -19.13
C PHE A 91 -12.59 6.33 -19.08
N LEU A 92 -13.24 6.15 -20.24
CA LEU A 92 -14.29 5.16 -20.39
C LEU A 92 -13.67 3.79 -20.64
N VAL A 93 -14.01 2.84 -19.77
CA VAL A 93 -13.53 1.46 -19.83
C VAL A 93 -14.67 0.51 -19.55
N CYS A 94 -14.57 -0.74 -20.04
CA CYS A 94 -15.55 -1.76 -19.68
C CYS A 94 -15.40 -2.17 -18.20
N GLN A 95 -16.40 -2.84 -17.64
CA GLN A 95 -16.40 -3.27 -16.24
C GLN A 95 -15.20 -4.13 -15.86
N SER A 96 -14.73 -5.01 -16.75
CA SER A 96 -13.57 -5.84 -16.48
C SER A 96 -12.29 -4.99 -16.39
N CYS A 97 -12.11 -4.06 -17.32
CA CYS A 97 -10.99 -3.14 -17.32
C CYS A 97 -11.03 -2.20 -16.12
N SER A 98 -12.21 -1.76 -15.67
CA SER A 98 -12.33 -0.88 -14.50
C SER A 98 -11.83 -1.58 -13.22
N ASN A 99 -12.24 -2.83 -13.00
CA ASN A 99 -11.79 -3.66 -11.89
C ASN A 99 -10.26 -3.91 -11.94
N LEU A 100 -9.72 -4.22 -13.13
CA LEU A 100 -8.29 -4.44 -13.32
C LEU A 100 -7.48 -3.16 -13.12
N SER A 101 -7.98 -2.00 -13.57
CA SER A 101 -7.37 -0.69 -13.31
C SER A 101 -7.29 -0.39 -11.81
N GLN A 102 -8.34 -0.68 -11.04
CA GLN A 102 -8.33 -0.49 -9.58
C GLN A 102 -7.29 -1.35 -8.88
N LEU A 103 -7.21 -2.64 -9.22
CA LEU A 103 -6.21 -3.55 -8.65
C LEU A 103 -4.80 -3.13 -9.06
N TYR A 104 -4.60 -2.75 -10.32
CA TYR A 104 -3.31 -2.31 -10.84
C TYR A 104 -2.84 -1.02 -10.15
N HIS A 105 -3.71 -0.01 -10.04
CA HIS A 105 -3.45 1.23 -9.32
C HIS A 105 -3.09 0.97 -7.85
N SER A 106 -3.87 0.12 -7.17
CA SER A 106 -3.63 -0.25 -5.76
C SER A 106 -2.28 -0.94 -5.54
N CYS A 107 -1.88 -1.84 -6.45
CA CYS A 107 -0.58 -2.48 -6.41
C CYS A 107 0.54 -1.50 -6.76
N TYR A 108 0.36 -0.65 -7.77
CA TYR A 108 1.38 0.28 -8.23
C TYR A 108 1.76 1.27 -7.11
N HIS A 109 0.74 1.87 -6.49
CA HIS A 109 0.91 2.85 -5.41
C HIS A 109 0.96 2.23 -4.01
N MET A 110 1.11 0.90 -3.88
CA MET A 110 1.04 0.19 -2.61
C MET A 110 1.94 0.80 -1.53
N LYS A 111 3.23 1.06 -1.86
CA LYS A 111 4.19 1.64 -0.91
C LYS A 111 3.81 3.06 -0.51
N TYR A 112 3.41 3.88 -1.47
CA TYR A 112 2.96 5.25 -1.23
C TYR A 112 1.74 5.27 -0.29
N HIS A 113 0.71 4.48 -0.62
CA HIS A 113 -0.50 4.37 0.20
C HIS A 113 -0.23 3.82 1.59
N LEU A 114 0.67 2.84 1.71
CA LEU A 114 1.03 2.30 3.02
C LEU A 114 1.75 3.35 3.87
N LEU A 115 2.70 4.08 3.28
CA LEU A 115 3.39 5.16 3.96
C LEU A 115 2.39 6.24 4.42
N LYS A 116 1.50 6.68 3.52
CA LYS A 116 0.48 7.68 3.85
C LYS A 116 -0.44 7.22 4.98
N LYS A 117 -0.88 5.95 4.97
CA LYS A 117 -1.64 5.35 6.08
C LYS A 117 -0.87 5.38 7.40
N CYS A 118 0.45 5.19 7.38
CA CYS A 118 1.29 5.28 8.56
C CYS A 118 1.41 6.73 9.06
N GLU A 119 1.62 7.70 8.15
CA GLU A 119 1.65 9.13 8.46
C GLU A 119 0.33 9.59 9.09
N ASP A 120 -0.81 9.28 8.46
CA ASP A 120 -2.14 9.65 8.95
C ASP A 120 -2.41 9.04 10.34
N LYS A 121 -1.92 7.82 10.59
CA LYS A 121 -2.07 7.17 11.89
C LYS A 121 -1.24 7.87 12.97
N LEU A 122 -0.02 8.30 12.65
CA LEU A 122 0.85 9.03 13.56
C LEU A 122 0.30 10.43 13.85
N GLU A 123 -0.20 11.12 12.82
CA GLU A 123 -0.85 12.44 12.95
C GLU A 123 -2.10 12.37 13.84
N LEU A 124 -2.95 11.37 13.61
CA LEU A 124 -4.14 11.12 14.44
C LEU A 124 -3.77 10.89 15.90
N LEU A 125 -2.77 10.04 16.17
CA LEU A 125 -2.32 9.76 17.54
C LEU A 125 -1.69 11.00 18.19
N GLY A 126 -0.88 11.76 17.46
CA GLY A 126 -0.29 13.00 17.96
C GLY A 126 -1.33 14.07 18.27
N THR A 127 -2.43 14.12 17.52
CA THR A 127 -3.55 15.03 17.76
C THR A 127 -4.40 14.58 18.95
N GLN A 128 -4.65 13.27 19.08
CA GLN A 128 -5.43 12.70 20.19
C GLN A 128 -4.67 12.70 21.52
N HIS A 129 -3.33 12.62 21.46
CA HIS A 129 -2.45 12.57 22.61
C HIS A 129 -1.29 13.57 22.46
N PRO A 130 -1.53 14.88 22.61
CA PRO A 130 -0.51 15.91 22.44
C PRO A 130 0.67 15.77 23.42
N GLU A 131 0.50 15.02 24.50
CA GLU A 131 1.54 14.73 25.49
C GLU A 131 2.52 13.63 25.06
N PHE A 132 2.25 12.92 23.96
CA PHE A 132 3.15 11.87 23.48
C PHE A 132 4.39 12.47 22.82
N SER A 133 5.56 11.93 23.18
CA SER A 133 6.77 12.15 22.38
C SER A 133 6.64 11.42 21.04
N PRO A 134 7.40 11.81 20.00
CA PRO A 134 7.41 11.11 18.72
C PRO A 134 7.63 9.59 18.84
N GLU A 135 8.53 9.17 19.73
CA GLU A 135 8.85 7.75 19.98
C GLU A 135 7.65 7.02 20.59
N LYS A 136 6.97 7.66 21.55
CA LYS A 136 5.76 7.12 22.19
C LYS A 136 4.59 7.02 21.19
N THR A 137 4.47 7.98 20.28
CA THR A 137 3.48 7.95 19.20
C THR A 137 3.72 6.78 18.24
N VAL A 138 4.99 6.53 17.87
CA VAL A 138 5.37 5.35 17.07
C VAL A 138 5.09 4.05 17.80
N GLU A 139 5.45 3.96 19.08
CA GLU A 139 5.20 2.77 19.88
C GLU A 139 3.69 2.48 19.98
N ALA A 140 2.86 3.51 20.21
CA ALA A 140 1.41 3.39 20.23
C ALA A 140 0.86 2.91 18.87
N ALA A 141 1.36 3.44 17.75
CA ALA A 141 0.97 3.00 16.41
C ALA A 141 1.34 1.53 16.16
N ARG A 142 2.58 1.14 16.49
CA ARG A 142 3.09 -0.25 16.37
C ARG A 142 2.36 -1.24 17.27
N ASN A 143 1.77 -0.78 18.36
CA ASN A 143 1.01 -1.62 19.27
C ASN A 143 -0.50 -1.63 18.97
N CYS A 144 -0.97 -0.85 17.98
CA CYS A 144 -2.36 -0.79 17.57
C CYS A 144 -2.76 -2.01 16.72
N ARG A 145 -2.99 -3.15 17.38
CA ARG A 145 -3.28 -4.44 16.72
C ARG A 145 -4.49 -4.38 15.79
N VAL A 146 -5.54 -3.64 16.14
CA VAL A 146 -6.76 -3.52 15.32
C VAL A 146 -6.43 -2.88 13.97
N TRP A 147 -5.73 -1.75 14.00
CA TRP A 147 -5.34 -1.02 12.80
C TRP A 147 -4.33 -1.81 11.94
N LEU A 148 -3.31 -2.40 12.57
CA LEU A 148 -2.33 -3.24 11.87
C LEU A 148 -2.99 -4.44 11.18
N ASN A 149 -3.88 -5.15 11.87
CA ASN A 149 -4.56 -6.29 11.29
C ASN A 149 -5.48 -5.88 10.12
N LYS A 150 -6.09 -4.70 10.17
CA LYS A 150 -6.86 -4.15 9.06
C LYS A 150 -5.98 -3.90 7.84
N ILE A 151 -4.88 -3.16 8.00
CA ILE A 151 -3.93 -2.91 6.90
C ILE A 151 -3.46 -4.22 6.26
N ILE A 152 -3.09 -5.19 7.11
CA ILE A 152 -2.60 -6.48 6.65
C ILE A 152 -3.69 -7.23 5.89
N ALA A 153 -4.92 -7.25 6.40
CA ALA A 153 -6.04 -7.91 5.74
C ALA A 153 -6.34 -7.25 4.37
N ASP A 154 -6.33 -5.93 4.29
CA ASP A 154 -6.63 -5.19 3.06
C ASP A 154 -5.64 -5.56 1.93
N TYR A 155 -4.33 -5.57 2.20
CA TYR A 155 -3.33 -5.93 1.18
C TYR A 155 -3.32 -7.42 0.84
N LEU A 156 -3.53 -8.30 1.82
CA LEU A 156 -3.68 -9.73 1.55
C LEU A 156 -4.90 -10.01 0.66
N ASP A 157 -6.02 -9.30 0.86
CA ASP A 157 -7.21 -9.42 0.02
C ASP A 157 -6.95 -8.93 -1.41
N ILE A 158 -6.24 -7.81 -1.59
CA ILE A 158 -5.84 -7.33 -2.91
C ILE A 158 -5.01 -8.39 -3.64
N TRP A 159 -3.96 -8.91 -3.02
CA TRP A 159 -3.12 -9.91 -3.67
C TRP A 159 -3.86 -11.22 -3.92
N LYS A 160 -4.75 -11.63 -3.01
CA LYS A 160 -5.61 -12.80 -3.21
C LYS A 160 -6.54 -12.62 -4.42
N LYS A 161 -7.16 -11.44 -4.56
CA LYS A 161 -7.98 -11.10 -5.73
C LYS A 161 -7.17 -11.20 -7.02
N VAL A 162 -5.97 -10.62 -7.04
CA VAL A 162 -5.07 -10.70 -8.21
C VAL A 162 -4.72 -12.17 -8.52
N GLN A 163 -4.40 -12.97 -7.51
CA GLN A 163 -4.10 -14.40 -7.67
C GLN A 163 -5.28 -15.20 -8.22
N SER A 164 -6.52 -14.86 -7.87
CA SER A 164 -7.72 -15.54 -8.39
C SER A 164 -8.12 -15.15 -9.82
N LEU A 165 -7.53 -14.11 -10.40
CA LEU A 165 -7.85 -13.73 -11.79
C LEU A 165 -7.38 -14.82 -12.77
N GLU A 166 -8.26 -15.23 -13.66
CA GLU A 166 -7.94 -16.14 -14.78
C GLU A 166 -7.45 -15.33 -16.00
N PRO A 167 -6.54 -15.89 -16.83
CA PRO A 167 -6.16 -15.34 -18.13
C PRO A 167 -7.31 -15.11 -19.09
#